data_AF-A0A1E9CD34-F1
#
_entry.id   AF-A0A1E9CD34-F1
#
_cell.length_a   1.000
_cell.length_b   1.000
_cell.length_c   1.000
_cell.angle_alpha   90.00
_cell.angle_beta   90.00
_cell.angle_gamma   90.00
#
_symmetry.space_group_name_H-M   'P 1'
#
loop_
_entity.id
_entity.type
_entity.pdbx_description
1 polymer ?
#
loop_
_entity_poly.entity_id
_entity_poly.type
_entity_poly.pdbx_seq_one_letter_code
_entity_poly.pdbx_strand_id
1 'polypeptide(L)'
;MNKITVDNSESYWEQNVNYPNDYNLIKVEYIMGKSMMFDKWETRIYGWVQEVIVGENKGKIEAGYPTPYDEETGSDAVSLGYFDNIEDAMKAVLESNHPDCSGYYI
;
A
#
# COMPACT_ATOMS: atom_id res chain seq x y z
N MET A 1 -0.53 16.58 5.51
CA MET A 1 -0.51 15.18 5.07
C MET A 1 0.91 14.91 4.60
N ASN A 2 1.60 13.96 5.23
CA ASN A 2 3.01 13.69 4.98
C ASN A 2 3.17 12.66 3.84
N LYS A 3 4.18 12.83 2.98
CA LYS A 3 4.48 11.91 1.88
C LYS A 3 5.94 11.49 1.96
N ILE A 4 6.20 10.19 1.82
CA ILE A 4 7.55 9.63 1.74
C ILE A 4 7.73 9.04 0.35
N THR A 5 8.64 9.60 -0.45
CA THR A 5 8.90 9.13 -1.81
C THR A 5 9.58 7.76 -1.78
N VAL A 6 9.24 6.89 -2.72
CA VAL A 6 9.96 5.63 -2.95
C VAL A 6 11.10 5.90 -3.93
N ASP A 7 12.30 5.43 -3.60
CA ASP A 7 13.48 5.67 -4.42
C ASP A 7 13.33 5.09 -5.83
N ASN A 8 13.71 5.90 -6.83
CA ASN A 8 13.63 5.55 -8.25
C ASN A 8 12.22 5.17 -8.74
N SER A 9 11.16 5.62 -8.06
CA SER A 9 9.77 5.36 -8.40
C SER A 9 8.94 6.64 -8.40
N GLU A 10 7.86 6.68 -9.18
CA GLU A 10 6.82 7.72 -9.07
C GLU A 10 5.84 7.44 -7.92
N SER A 11 6.04 6.34 -7.19
CA SER A 11 5.24 5.97 -6.03
C SER A 11 5.69 6.65 -4.74
N TYR A 12 4.76 6.74 -3.77
CA TYR A 12 5.01 7.34 -2.47
C TYR A 12 4.12 6.72 -1.40
N TRP A 13 4.59 6.73 -0.15
CA TRP A 13 3.77 6.47 1.02
C TRP A 13 3.02 7.72 1.42
N GLU A 14 1.70 7.63 1.58
CA GLU A 14 0.85 8.72 2.05
C GLU A 14 0.35 8.43 3.46
N GLN A 15 0.64 9.35 4.39
CA GLN A 15 0.23 9.23 5.78
C GLN A 15 -1.24 9.59 5.97
N ASN A 16 -1.98 8.78 6.72
CA ASN A 16 -3.31 9.13 7.18
C ASN A 16 -3.25 10.31 8.18
N VAL A 17 -4.08 11.33 7.98
CA VAL A 17 -4.08 12.55 8.80
C VAL A 17 -4.52 12.27 10.25
N ASN A 18 -5.38 11.28 10.45
CA ASN A 18 -5.95 10.96 11.76
C ASN A 18 -5.15 9.87 12.50
N TYR A 19 -4.32 9.12 11.78
CA TYR A 19 -3.55 7.99 12.30
C TYR A 19 -2.11 8.11 11.82
N PRO A 20 -1.21 8.69 12.63
CA PRO A 20 0.14 9.07 12.18
C PRO A 20 1.03 7.88 11.84
N ASN A 21 0.67 6.68 12.28
CA ASN A 21 1.41 5.45 12.01
C ASN A 21 0.82 4.65 10.83
N ASP A 22 -0.23 5.16 10.19
CA ASP A 22 -0.91 4.49 9.09
C ASP A 22 -0.53 5.14 7.76
N TYR A 23 -0.07 4.33 6.82
CA TYR A 23 0.34 4.79 5.50
C TYR A 23 -0.15 3.85 4.41
N ASN A 24 -0.54 4.43 3.27
CA ASN A 24 -0.81 3.69 2.05
C ASN A 24 0.33 3.92 1.05
N LEU A 25 0.79 2.85 0.42
CA LEU A 25 1.73 2.90 -0.70
C LEU A 25 0.95 3.18 -1.98
N ILE A 26 1.16 4.36 -2.56
CA ILE A 26 0.36 4.88 -3.67
C ILE A 26 1.24 5.09 -4.90
N LYS A 27 0.69 4.79 -6.07
CA LYS A 27 1.19 5.29 -7.36
C LYS A 27 0.04 5.88 -8.16
N VAL A 28 0.26 7.06 -8.73
CA VAL A 28 -0.73 7.73 -9.58
C VAL A 28 -0.34 7.47 -11.03
N GLU A 29 -1.21 6.80 -11.79
CA GLU A 29 -0.89 6.35 -13.13
C GLU A 29 -1.78 7.04 -14.17
N TYR A 30 -1.17 7.40 -15.30
CA TYR A 30 -1.88 7.95 -16.45
C TYR A 30 -2.41 6.82 -17.33
N ILE A 31 -3.70 6.83 -17.59
CA ILE A 31 -4.35 5.89 -18.49
C ILE A 31 -4.79 6.63 -19.73
N MET A 32 -4.15 6.32 -20.84
CA MET A 32 -4.56 6.78 -22.16
C MET A 32 -5.88 6.11 -22.55
N GLY A 33 -6.90 6.94 -22.76
CA GLY A 33 -8.17 6.54 -23.35
C GLY A 33 -8.08 6.41 -24.86
N LYS A 34 -9.18 5.96 -25.48
CA LYS A 34 -9.30 5.89 -26.95
C LYS A 34 -9.31 7.26 -27.64
N SER A 35 -9.50 8.34 -26.87
CA SER A 35 -9.28 9.73 -27.29
C SER A 35 -8.85 10.57 -26.07
N MET A 36 -8.23 11.73 -26.30
CA MET A 36 -7.76 12.63 -25.23
C MET A 36 -8.85 13.03 -24.22
N MET A 37 -10.12 13.01 -24.60
CA MET A 37 -11.24 13.32 -23.68
C MET A 37 -11.51 12.19 -22.67
N PHE A 38 -10.92 11.02 -22.86
CA PHE A 38 -11.07 9.85 -22.00
C PHE A 38 -9.78 9.47 -21.26
N ASP A 39 -8.73 10.27 -21.42
CA ASP A 39 -7.52 10.12 -20.64
C ASP A 39 -7.83 10.43 -19.17
N LYS A 40 -7.35 9.58 -18.26
CA LYS A 40 -7.61 9.73 -16.82
C LYS A 40 -6.37 9.41 -16.00
N TRP A 41 -6.29 10.02 -14.83
CA TRP A 41 -5.34 9.67 -13.80
C TRP A 41 -6.03 8.76 -12.79
N GLU A 42 -5.44 7.61 -12.50
CA GLU A 42 -5.91 6.68 -11.48
C GLU A 42 -4.92 6.63 -10.32
N THR A 43 -5.43 6.78 -9.10
CA THR A 43 -4.67 6.50 -7.88
C THR A 43 -4.83 5.02 -7.58
N ARG A 44 -3.70 4.32 -7.45
CA ARG A 44 -3.66 2.89 -7.13
C ARG A 44 -2.93 2.67 -5.81
N ILE A 45 -3.46 1.81 -4.96
CA ILE A 45 -2.87 1.43 -3.68
C ILE A 45 -2.21 0.06 -3.82
N TYR A 46 -0.92 0.00 -3.58
CA TYR A 46 -0.09 -1.20 -3.70
C TYR A 46 0.25 -1.84 -2.36
N GLY A 47 -0.19 -1.24 -1.26
CA GLY A 47 -0.02 -1.81 0.06
C GLY A 47 -0.27 -0.79 1.16
N TRP A 48 -0.21 -1.26 2.40
CA TRP A 48 -0.47 -0.46 3.57
C TRP A 48 0.39 -0.91 4.75
N VAL A 49 0.57 0.03 5.67
CA VAL A 49 1.00 -0.24 7.04
C VAL A 49 0.03 0.47 7.98
N GLN A 50 -0.32 -0.17 9.09
CA GLN A 50 -1.27 0.39 10.07
C GLN A 50 -0.91 0.00 11.50
N GLU A 51 -1.11 0.91 12.45
CA GLU A 51 -0.92 0.59 13.86
C GLU A 51 -2.07 -0.26 14.40
N VAL A 52 -1.72 -1.35 15.06
CA VAL A 52 -2.69 -2.21 15.75
C VAL A 52 -3.11 -1.54 17.06
N ILE A 53 -4.35 -1.11 17.13
CA ILE A 53 -4.87 -0.36 18.29
C ILE A 53 -5.44 -1.25 19.41
N VAL A 54 -5.72 -2.53 19.13
CA VAL A 54 -6.36 -3.48 20.06
C VAL A 54 -5.80 -4.90 19.91
N GLY A 55 -6.01 -5.74 20.94
CA GLY A 55 -5.60 -7.15 20.92
C GLY A 55 -4.15 -7.39 21.34
N GLU A 56 -3.68 -8.61 21.11
CA GLU A 56 -2.35 -9.08 21.58
C GLU A 56 -1.18 -8.38 20.88
N ASN A 57 -1.38 -7.90 19.64
CA ASN A 57 -0.39 -7.17 18.87
C ASN A 57 -0.50 -5.65 19.02
N LYS A 58 -1.24 -5.16 20.03
CA LYS A 58 -1.43 -3.72 20.23
C LYS A 58 -0.09 -2.98 20.30
N GLY A 59 0.00 -1.88 19.55
CA GLY A 59 1.19 -1.03 19.44
C GLY A 59 2.21 -1.51 18.40
N LYS A 60 1.98 -2.65 17.74
CA LYS A 60 2.74 -3.08 16.58
C LYS A 60 2.17 -2.50 15.28
N ILE A 61 2.95 -2.58 14.22
CA ILE A 61 2.57 -2.17 12.87
C ILE A 61 2.22 -3.42 12.06
N GLU A 62 0.97 -3.53 11.62
CA GLU A 62 0.59 -4.53 10.63
C GLU A 62 0.94 -4.04 9.23
N ALA A 63 1.45 -4.94 8.39
CA ALA A 63 1.74 -4.63 6.99
C ALA A 63 1.01 -5.61 6.06
N GLY A 64 0.58 -5.11 4.91
CA GLY A 64 -0.06 -5.95 3.90
C GLY A 64 -0.15 -5.30 2.54
N TYR A 65 -0.58 -6.07 1.56
CA TYR A 65 -0.82 -5.61 0.20
C TYR A 65 -2.02 -6.33 -0.44
N PRO A 66 -2.69 -5.71 -1.41
CA PRO A 66 -3.86 -6.31 -2.03
C PRO A 66 -3.46 -7.44 -2.99
N THR A 67 -4.35 -8.39 -3.22
CA THR A 67 -4.22 -9.45 -4.22
C THR A 67 -5.62 -9.72 -4.82
N PRO A 68 -5.74 -10.30 -6.03
CA PRO A 68 -7.04 -10.76 -6.51
C PRO A 68 -7.68 -11.67 -5.47
N TYR A 69 -9.01 -11.55 -5.32
CA TYR A 69 -9.78 -12.36 -4.39
C TYR A 69 -9.53 -13.86 -4.66
N ASP A 70 -9.11 -14.56 -3.63
CA ASP A 70 -8.88 -16.00 -3.65
C ASP A 70 -10.01 -16.70 -2.89
N GLU A 71 -10.76 -17.56 -3.60
CA GLU A 71 -11.87 -18.32 -3.03
C GLU A 71 -11.43 -19.37 -2.00
N GLU A 72 -10.19 -19.87 -2.08
CA GLU A 72 -9.68 -20.88 -1.14
C GLU A 72 -9.39 -20.27 0.23
N THR A 73 -8.83 -19.07 0.26
CA THR A 73 -8.50 -18.35 1.49
C THR A 73 -9.58 -17.36 1.92
N GLY A 74 -10.51 -17.01 1.01
CA GLY A 74 -11.58 -16.05 1.24
C GLY A 74 -11.09 -14.61 1.41
N SER A 75 -9.92 -14.27 0.86
CA SER A 75 -9.25 -12.98 1.06
C SER A 75 -8.77 -12.37 -0.25
N ASP A 76 -8.77 -11.03 -0.30
CA ASP A 76 -8.21 -10.18 -1.35
C ASP A 76 -6.95 -9.42 -0.86
N ALA A 77 -6.31 -9.94 0.19
CA ALA A 77 -5.17 -9.31 0.83
C ALA A 77 -4.14 -10.34 1.29
N VAL A 78 -2.87 -9.97 1.22
CA VAL A 78 -1.78 -10.70 1.86
C VAL A 78 -1.33 -9.94 3.10
N SER A 79 -1.37 -10.60 4.25
CA SER A 79 -0.76 -10.09 5.48
C SER A 79 0.71 -10.48 5.52
N LEU A 80 1.59 -9.49 5.69
CA LEU A 80 3.02 -9.69 5.89
C LEU A 80 3.40 -9.84 7.36
N GLY A 81 2.41 -9.79 8.26
CA GLY A 81 2.57 -9.92 9.70
C GLY A 81 2.69 -8.58 10.44
N TYR A 82 3.26 -8.65 11.64
CA TYR A 82 3.36 -7.53 12.57
C TYR A 82 4.81 -7.18 12.86
N PHE A 83 5.12 -5.89 12.83
CA PHE A 83 6.44 -5.32 12.96
C PHE A 83 6.50 -4.38 14.16
N ASP A 84 7.70 -4.23 14.74
CA ASP A 84 7.90 -3.34 15.89
C ASP A 84 8.04 -1.86 15.49
N ASN A 85 8.28 -1.57 14.21
CA ASN A 85 8.41 -0.21 13.68
C ASN A 85 7.90 -0.09 12.23
N ILE A 86 7.63 1.15 11.82
CA ILE A 86 7.04 1.49 10.51
C ILE A 86 8.03 1.27 9.37
N GLU A 87 9.32 1.54 9.58
CA GLU A 87 10.34 1.47 8.53
C GLU A 87 10.50 0.03 8.02
N ASP A 88 10.58 -0.94 8.94
CA ASP A 88 10.65 -2.36 8.61
C ASP A 88 9.36 -2.86 7.95
N ALA A 89 8.19 -2.40 8.41
CA ALA A 89 6.90 -2.71 7.81
C ALA A 89 6.80 -2.19 6.36
N MET A 90 7.15 -0.93 6.13
CA MET A 90 7.17 -0.32 4.80
C MET A 90 8.14 -1.02 3.86
N LYS A 91 9.33 -1.37 4.37
CA LYS A 91 10.33 -2.12 3.61
C LYS A 91 9.79 -3.49 3.20
N ALA A 92 9.15 -4.22 4.11
CA ALA A 92 8.56 -5.53 3.80
C ALA A 92 7.50 -5.45 2.69
N VAL A 93 6.65 -4.41 2.71
CA VAL A 93 5.67 -4.17 1.63
C VAL A 93 6.38 -3.89 0.29
N LEU A 94 7.40 -3.03 0.27
CA LEU A 94 8.14 -2.72 -0.97
C LEU A 94 8.87 -3.95 -1.53
N GLU A 95 9.47 -4.78 -0.67
CA GLU A 95 10.12 -6.02 -1.08
C GLU A 95 9.12 -7.05 -1.64
N SER A 96 7.87 -7.03 -1.15
CA SER A 96 6.83 -7.99 -1.56
C SER A 96 6.00 -7.53 -2.76
N ASN A 97 5.71 -6.22 -2.87
CA ASN A 97 4.74 -5.67 -3.81
C ASN A 97 5.13 -4.28 -4.35
N HIS A 98 6.36 -4.13 -4.84
CA HIS A 98 6.83 -2.85 -5.38
C HIS A 98 5.93 -2.32 -6.54
N PRO A 99 5.47 -1.05 -6.53
CA PRO A 99 4.54 -0.50 -7.53
C PRO A 99 5.02 -0.51 -8.98
N ASP A 100 6.33 -0.60 -9.20
CA ASP A 100 6.92 -0.67 -10.55
C ASP A 100 7.14 -2.10 -11.06
N CYS A 101 6.97 -3.10 -10.20
CA CYS A 101 7.19 -4.51 -10.52
C CYS A 101 5.93 -5.36 -10.35
N SER A 102 4.91 -4.84 -9.66
CA SER A 102 3.69 -5.57 -9.32
C SER A 102 2.50 -5.19 -10.18
N GLY A 103 1.62 -6.17 -10.42
CA GLY A 103 0.27 -5.98 -10.97
C GLY A 103 -0.84 -6.01 -9.91
N TYR A 104 -0.49 -6.06 -8.62
CA TYR A 104 -1.46 -6.17 -7.53
C TYR A 104 -1.68 -4.82 -6.83
N TYR A 105 -2.84 -4.23 -7.09
CA TYR A 105 -3.27 -2.96 -6.53
C TYR A 105 -4.80 -2.90 -6.42
N ILE A 106 -5.32 -1.95 -5.65
CA ILE A 106 -6.73 -1.55 -5.59
C ILE A 106 -6.92 -0.09 -5.98
#